data_AF-A0A7W4GEU8-F1
#
_entry.id   AF-A0A7W4GEU8-F1
#
_cell.length_a   1.000
_cell.length_b   1.000
_cell.length_c   1.000
_cell.angle_alpha   90.00
_cell.angle_beta   90.00
_cell.angle_gamma   90.00
#
_symmetry.space_group_name_H-M   'P 1'
#
loop_
_entity.id
_entity.type
_entity.pdbx_description
1 polymer ?
#
loop_
_entity_poly.entity_id
_entity_poly.type
_entity_poly.pdbx_seq_one_letter_code
_entity_poly.pdbx_strand_id
1 'polypeptide(L)'
;IAKFSVVALSAYFLLKFYFYDILTLSSDHLPGNVYHALDLLIWMFILLCSSMLLIVIIDVPFQIWNHNKQLKMTKQEIKDEYKDTEGKPEVKGRIRQMQQEMAQRRMMTEVPNADVIVVNPEHYAVAVKYDVSRSSAPFLVAKGVDDVAFRIREIAREHNVAIVSAPPLARAIYHTTKVDQQVPEGLFTAVAQVLAYVFQLRQYQKGKGRRPKPIPLKQPIPDDLKH
;
A
#
# COMPACT_ATOMS: atom_id res chain seq x y z
N ILE A 1 -28.03 39.78 13.86
CA ILE A 1 -28.87 40.74 14.61
C ILE A 1 -28.01 41.61 15.54
N ALA A 2 -27.25 41.05 16.49
CA ALA A 2 -26.42 41.84 17.42
C ALA A 2 -25.46 42.84 16.75
N LYS A 3 -24.70 42.45 15.72
CA LYS A 3 -23.78 43.36 15.00
C LYS A 3 -24.50 44.54 14.34
N PHE A 4 -25.67 44.29 13.76
CA PHE A 4 -26.50 45.32 13.13
C PHE A 4 -27.02 46.31 14.18
N SER A 5 -27.42 45.84 15.36
CA SER A 5 -27.82 46.70 16.47
C SER A 5 -26.69 47.61 16.96
N VAL A 6 -25.44 47.11 17.02
CA VAL A 6 -24.27 47.90 17.41
C VAL A 6 -23.98 49.01 16.41
N VAL A 7 -24.01 48.73 15.11
CA VAL A 7 -23.79 49.72 14.04
C VAL A 7 -24.93 50.75 13.99
N ALA A 8 -26.18 50.31 14.14
CA ALA A 8 -27.32 51.22 14.15
C ALA A 8 -27.29 52.16 15.37
N LEU A 9 -26.93 51.64 16.56
CA LEU A 9 -26.77 52.45 17.76
C LEU A 9 -25.59 53.42 17.64
N SER A 10 -24.44 52.98 17.14
CA SER A 10 -23.27 53.86 16.97
C SER A 10 -23.57 54.99 15.99
N ALA A 11 -24.21 54.70 14.86
CA ALA A 11 -24.65 55.70 13.89
C ALA A 11 -25.66 56.69 14.49
N TYR A 12 -26.64 56.20 15.26
CA TYR A 12 -27.62 57.05 15.94
C TYR A 12 -26.98 57.99 16.96
N PHE A 13 -26.06 57.48 17.80
CA PHE A 13 -25.35 58.30 18.79
C PHE A 13 -24.44 59.33 18.12
N LEU A 14 -23.73 58.96 17.05
CA LEU A 14 -22.91 59.90 16.28
C LEU A 14 -23.74 61.03 15.69
N LEU A 15 -24.87 60.69 15.05
CA LEU A 15 -25.76 61.68 14.48
C LEU A 15 -26.29 62.62 15.56
N LYS A 16 -26.76 62.08 16.70
CA LYS A 16 -27.26 62.90 17.81
C LYS A 16 -26.20 63.84 18.39
N PHE A 17 -24.95 63.37 18.51
CA PHE A 17 -23.85 64.15 19.07
C PHE A 17 -23.43 65.29 18.14
N TYR A 18 -23.22 64.99 16.85
CA TYR A 18 -22.83 65.98 15.84
C TYR A 18 -24.00 66.77 15.25
N PHE A 19 -25.24 66.52 15.67
CA PHE A 19 -26.43 67.19 15.12
C PHE A 19 -26.36 68.71 15.23
N TYR A 20 -25.85 69.21 16.36
CA TYR A 20 -25.68 70.64 16.59
C TYR A 20 -24.61 71.23 15.65
N ASP A 21 -23.47 70.56 15.52
CA ASP A 21 -22.37 70.97 14.65
C ASP A 21 -22.78 70.96 13.16
N ILE A 22 -23.61 69.99 12.76
CA ILE A 22 -24.23 69.89 11.42
C ILE A 22 -25.17 71.06 11.15
N LEU A 23 -25.95 71.50 12.14
CA LEU A 23 -26.85 72.65 12.00
C LEU A 23 -26.07 73.98 11.92
N THR A 24 -24.98 74.11 12.66
CA THR A 24 -24.14 75.33 12.65
C THR A 24 -23.38 75.53 11.34
N LEU A 25 -23.04 74.46 10.62
CA LEU A 25 -22.45 74.51 9.28
C LEU A 25 -23.33 75.29 8.28
N SER A 26 -24.66 75.31 8.46
CA SER A 26 -25.54 76.08 7.57
C SER A 26 -25.46 77.59 7.76
N SER A 27 -24.88 78.06 8.87
CA SER A 27 -24.86 79.48 9.26
C SER A 27 -23.48 80.14 9.10
N ASP A 28 -22.46 79.36 8.72
CA ASP A 28 -21.07 79.82 8.61
C ASP A 28 -20.72 80.39 7.23
N HIS A 29 -19.84 81.40 7.22
CA HIS A 29 -19.41 82.12 6.02
C HIS A 29 -18.27 81.36 5.28
N LEU A 30 -18.25 81.44 3.95
CA LEU A 30 -17.15 80.88 3.15
C LEU A 30 -15.85 81.69 3.36
N PRO A 31 -14.67 81.05 3.44
CA PRO A 31 -14.34 79.64 3.16
C PRO A 31 -14.19 78.72 4.39
N GLY A 32 -14.37 79.22 5.62
CA GLY A 32 -14.18 78.43 6.85
C GLY A 32 -15.13 77.23 6.98
N ASN A 33 -16.36 77.38 6.49
CA ASN A 33 -17.39 76.34 6.48
C ASN A 33 -16.94 75.03 5.79
N VAL A 34 -16.17 75.13 4.71
CA VAL A 34 -15.70 73.94 3.95
C VAL A 34 -14.69 73.13 4.77
N TYR A 35 -13.78 73.80 5.50
CA TYR A 35 -12.81 73.12 6.35
C TYR A 35 -13.48 72.46 7.56
N HIS A 36 -14.45 73.11 8.18
CA HIS A 36 -15.24 72.54 9.28
C HIS A 36 -16.08 71.34 8.82
N ALA A 37 -16.68 71.40 7.63
CA ALA A 37 -17.43 70.28 7.06
C ALA A 37 -16.53 69.06 6.80
N LEU A 38 -15.33 69.28 6.26
CA LEU A 38 -14.38 68.19 6.00
C LEU A 38 -13.86 67.56 7.29
N ASP A 39 -13.53 68.36 8.31
CA ASP A 39 -13.06 67.84 9.60
C ASP A 39 -14.15 66.99 10.28
N LEU A 40 -15.39 67.48 10.30
CA LEU A 40 -16.54 66.74 10.86
C LEU A 40 -16.76 65.42 10.12
N LEU A 41 -16.71 65.42 8.78
CA LEU A 41 -16.84 64.21 7.96
C LEU A 41 -15.74 63.20 8.29
N ILE A 42 -14.48 63.64 8.38
CA ILE A 42 -13.34 62.78 8.73
C ILE A 42 -13.53 62.18 10.12
N TRP A 43 -13.91 62.96 11.13
CA TRP A 43 -14.14 62.47 12.49
C TRP A 43 -15.30 61.48 12.58
N MET A 44 -16.42 61.76 11.91
CA MET A 44 -17.54 60.82 11.84
C MET A 44 -17.15 59.50 11.17
N PHE A 45 -16.36 59.57 10.09
CA PHE A 45 -15.86 58.39 9.39
C PHE A 45 -14.93 57.56 10.29
N ILE A 46 -13.96 58.20 10.95
CA ILE A 46 -13.03 57.53 11.88
C ILE A 46 -13.79 56.85 13.02
N LEU A 47 -14.78 57.53 13.62
CA LEU A 47 -15.58 56.97 14.71
C LEU A 47 -16.43 55.78 14.26
N LEU A 48 -17.02 55.84 13.06
CA LEU A 48 -17.78 54.73 12.49
C LEU A 48 -16.88 53.53 12.20
N CYS A 49 -15.71 53.75 11.57
CA CYS A 49 -14.71 52.70 11.36
C CYS A 49 -14.20 52.09 12.67
N SER A 50 -13.97 52.91 13.69
CA SER A 50 -13.58 52.45 15.04
C SER A 50 -14.65 51.55 15.67
N SER A 51 -15.95 51.88 15.49
CA SER A 51 -17.04 51.01 15.98
C SER A 51 -17.05 49.63 15.31
N MET A 52 -16.61 49.54 14.05
CA MET A 52 -16.48 48.26 13.35
C MET A 52 -15.28 47.44 13.87
N LEU A 53 -14.17 48.09 14.22
CA LEU A 53 -13.01 47.43 14.85
C LEU A 53 -13.40 46.78 16.18
N LEU A 54 -14.24 47.43 17.00
CA LEU A 54 -14.72 46.87 18.26
C LEU A 54 -15.50 45.55 18.07
N ILE A 55 -16.28 45.44 17.00
CA ILE A 55 -17.01 44.21 16.67
C ILE A 55 -16.03 43.09 16.32
N VAL A 56 -15.02 43.38 15.51
CA VAL A 56 -14.00 42.41 15.07
C VAL A 56 -13.20 41.86 16.25
N ILE A 57 -12.84 42.71 17.22
CA ILE A 57 -12.07 42.33 18.42
C ILE A 57 -12.80 41.24 19.21
N ILE A 58 -14.13 41.23 19.22
CA ILE A 58 -14.94 40.26 19.98
C ILE A 58 -15.27 39.03 19.12
N ASP A 59 -15.65 39.22 17.86
CA ASP A 59 -16.13 38.13 17.00
C ASP A 59 -15.02 37.14 16.61
N VAL A 60 -13.82 37.64 16.27
CA VAL A 60 -12.74 36.79 15.73
C VAL A 60 -12.27 35.75 16.75
N PRO A 61 -11.98 36.10 18.02
CA PRO A 61 -11.61 35.10 19.03
C PRO A 61 -12.70 34.05 19.27
N PHE A 62 -13.97 34.46 19.31
CA PHE A 62 -15.10 33.54 19.49
C PHE A 62 -15.23 32.58 18.32
N GLN A 63 -15.07 33.07 17.10
CA GLN A 63 -15.16 32.26 15.89
C GLN A 63 -14.04 31.22 15.82
N ILE A 64 -12.79 31.61 16.14
CA ILE A 64 -11.65 30.68 16.21
C ILE A 64 -11.91 29.60 17.26
N TRP A 65 -12.37 29.99 18.46
CA TRP A 65 -12.69 29.04 19.52
C TRP A 65 -13.79 28.07 19.12
N ASN A 66 -14.88 28.57 18.52
CA ASN A 66 -16.00 27.73 18.11
C ASN A 66 -15.62 26.79 16.97
N HIS A 67 -14.85 27.26 15.99
CA HIS A 67 -14.35 26.41 14.90
C HIS A 67 -13.45 25.30 15.45
N ASN A 68 -12.50 25.64 16.32
CA ASN A 68 -11.64 24.66 16.98
C ASN A 68 -12.42 23.68 17.86
N LYS A 69 -13.56 24.09 18.42
CA LYS A 69 -14.44 23.21 19.18
C LYS A 69 -15.22 22.25 18.27
N GLN A 70 -15.67 22.71 17.11
CA GLN A 70 -16.37 21.89 16.12
C GLN A 70 -15.45 20.86 15.45
N LEU A 71 -14.16 21.15 15.32
CA LEU A 71 -13.15 20.22 14.82
C LEU A 71 -12.75 19.12 15.83
N LYS A 72 -13.25 19.17 17.07
CA LYS A 72 -12.96 18.14 18.06
C LYS A 72 -13.83 16.92 17.79
N MET A 73 -13.19 15.82 17.47
CA MET A 73 -13.84 14.51 17.48
C MET A 73 -14.06 14.03 18.92
N THR A 74 -15.15 13.30 19.11
CA THR A 74 -15.41 12.59 20.35
C THR A 74 -14.50 11.35 20.46
N LYS A 75 -14.25 10.88 21.68
CA LYS A 75 -13.49 9.61 21.88
C LYS A 75 -14.15 8.42 21.18
N GLN A 76 -15.47 8.49 21.01
CA GLN A 76 -16.25 7.46 20.32
C GLN A 76 -16.04 7.52 18.81
N GLU A 77 -16.12 8.71 18.21
CA GLU A 77 -15.81 8.93 16.79
C GLU A 77 -14.40 8.48 16.43
N ILE A 78 -13.39 8.83 17.25
CA ILE A 78 -12.01 8.37 17.05
C ILE A 78 -11.94 6.84 17.08
N LYS A 79 -12.60 6.21 18.05
CA LYS A 79 -12.57 4.74 18.19
C LYS A 79 -13.27 4.04 17.02
N ASP A 80 -14.32 4.62 16.48
CA ASP A 80 -15.04 4.06 15.34
C ASP A 80 -14.28 4.32 14.02
N GLU A 81 -13.65 5.49 13.85
CA GLU A 81 -12.75 5.79 12.73
C GLU A 81 -11.52 4.87 12.71
N TYR A 82 -10.94 4.54 13.88
CA TYR A 82 -9.87 3.55 14.01
C TYR A 82 -10.30 2.15 13.56
N LYS A 83 -11.54 1.72 13.87
CA LYS A 83 -12.06 0.41 13.44
C LYS A 83 -12.31 0.36 11.94
N ASP A 84 -12.76 1.47 11.35
CA ASP A 84 -13.05 1.56 9.92
C ASP A 84 -11.76 1.69 9.08
N THR A 85 -10.73 2.37 9.60
CA THR A 85 -9.46 2.58 8.90
C THR A 85 -8.55 1.35 8.93
N GLU A 86 -8.41 0.68 10.08
CA GLU A 86 -7.55 -0.52 10.18
C GLU A 86 -8.28 -1.83 9.82
N GLY A 87 -9.61 -1.80 9.82
CA GLY A 87 -10.45 -2.99 9.71
C GLY A 87 -10.33 -3.90 10.94
N LYS A 88 -11.27 -4.83 11.11
CA LYS A 88 -11.18 -5.82 12.19
C LYS A 88 -9.94 -6.70 11.98
N PRO A 89 -9.09 -6.92 13.00
CA PRO A 89 -7.92 -7.81 12.89
C PRO A 89 -8.27 -9.20 12.36
N GLU A 90 -9.44 -9.72 12.73
CA GLU A 90 -9.99 -10.98 12.22
C GLU A 90 -10.20 -10.97 10.69
N VAL A 91 -10.69 -9.86 10.14
CA VAL A 91 -10.90 -9.70 8.70
C VAL A 91 -9.56 -9.63 7.98
N LYS A 92 -8.58 -8.87 8.52
CA LYS A 92 -7.22 -8.81 7.97
C LYS A 92 -6.53 -10.18 7.99
N GLY A 93 -6.67 -10.92 9.09
CA GLY A 93 -6.17 -12.29 9.21
C GLY A 93 -6.81 -13.23 8.19
N ARG A 94 -8.14 -13.17 8.03
CA ARG A 94 -8.87 -13.97 7.04
C ARG A 94 -8.48 -13.62 5.61
N ILE A 95 -8.29 -12.35 5.28
CA ILE A 95 -7.80 -11.93 3.95
C ILE A 95 -6.42 -12.53 3.67
N ARG A 96 -5.49 -12.43 4.63
CA ARG A 96 -4.15 -13.01 4.47
C ARG A 96 -4.19 -14.52 4.30
N GLN A 97 -5.03 -15.21 5.09
CA GLN A 97 -5.21 -16.65 4.95
C GLN A 97 -5.76 -17.02 3.57
N MET A 98 -6.81 -16.35 3.10
CA MET A 98 -7.37 -16.58 1.76
C MET A 98 -6.33 -16.31 0.66
N GLN A 99 -5.54 -15.24 0.78
CA GLN A 99 -4.47 -14.94 -0.17
C GLN A 99 -3.42 -16.06 -0.23
N GLN A 100 -3.01 -16.59 0.93
CA GLN A 100 -2.08 -17.72 1.02
C GLN A 100 -2.68 -18.99 0.41
N GLU A 101 -3.94 -19.31 0.71
CA GLU A 101 -4.65 -20.46 0.13
C GLU A 101 -4.77 -20.34 -1.39
N MET A 102 -5.12 -19.17 -1.92
CA MET A 102 -5.19 -18.91 -3.36
C MET A 102 -3.82 -19.06 -4.02
N ALA A 103 -2.77 -18.51 -3.41
CA ALA A 103 -1.40 -18.65 -3.92
C ALA A 103 -0.95 -20.12 -3.95
N GLN A 104 -1.24 -20.88 -2.89
CA GLN A 104 -0.93 -22.30 -2.84
C GLN A 104 -1.70 -23.10 -3.89
N ARG A 105 -3.00 -22.81 -4.08
CA ARG A 105 -3.80 -23.45 -5.14
C ARG A 105 -3.22 -23.19 -6.53
N ARG A 106 -2.88 -21.93 -6.84
CA ARG A 106 -2.25 -21.56 -8.12
C ARG A 106 -0.90 -22.25 -8.33
N MET A 107 -0.08 -22.32 -7.28
CA MET A 107 1.18 -23.05 -7.33
C MET A 107 0.96 -24.54 -7.62
N MET A 108 -0.04 -25.17 -7.00
CA MET A 108 -0.37 -26.58 -7.22
C MET A 108 -0.89 -26.87 -8.63
N THR A 109 -1.62 -25.93 -9.25
CA THR A 109 -2.08 -26.07 -10.65
C THR A 109 -0.94 -26.01 -11.67
N GLU A 110 0.22 -25.47 -11.29
CA GLU A 110 1.41 -25.42 -12.16
C GLU A 110 2.30 -26.68 -12.05
N VAL A 111 2.12 -27.51 -11.03
CA VAL A 111 2.91 -28.75 -10.85
C VAL A 111 2.82 -29.69 -12.07
N PRO A 112 1.66 -29.92 -12.72
CA PRO A 112 1.57 -30.73 -13.93
C PRO A 112 2.39 -30.20 -15.11
N ASN A 113 2.67 -28.89 -15.14
CA ASN A 113 3.42 -28.25 -16.20
C ASN A 113 4.95 -28.39 -16.03
N ALA A 114 5.41 -28.96 -14.91
CA ALA A 114 6.83 -29.14 -14.63
C ALA A 114 7.47 -30.25 -15.48
N ASP A 115 8.74 -30.10 -15.81
CA ASP A 115 9.50 -31.14 -16.51
C ASP A 115 9.99 -32.22 -15.54
N VAL A 116 10.41 -31.78 -14.35
CA VAL A 116 10.94 -32.64 -13.29
C VAL A 116 10.63 -32.08 -11.92
N ILE A 117 10.43 -32.98 -10.96
CA ILE A 117 10.37 -32.65 -9.53
C ILE A 117 11.60 -33.23 -8.84
N VAL A 118 12.40 -32.35 -8.26
CA VAL A 118 13.58 -32.72 -7.48
C VAL A 118 13.19 -32.78 -6.01
N VAL A 119 13.50 -33.88 -5.35
CA VAL A 119 13.12 -34.09 -3.95
C VAL A 119 14.34 -34.34 -3.06
N ASN A 120 14.26 -33.80 -1.85
CA ASN A 120 14.96 -34.35 -0.69
C ASN A 120 13.91 -35.22 0.03
N PRO A 121 14.12 -36.53 0.16
CA PRO A 121 13.12 -37.44 0.70
C PRO A 121 12.41 -36.87 1.93
N GLU A 122 11.09 -37.04 1.92
CA GLU A 122 10.13 -36.59 2.93
C GLU A 122 10.01 -35.05 3.09
N HIS A 123 11.12 -34.30 3.10
CA HIS A 123 11.15 -32.90 3.53
C HIS A 123 10.98 -31.86 2.44
N TYR A 124 11.55 -32.02 1.24
CA TYR A 124 11.51 -30.97 0.21
C TYR A 124 11.06 -31.52 -1.14
N ALA A 125 10.25 -30.73 -1.85
CA ALA A 125 9.96 -30.94 -3.26
C ALA A 125 10.04 -29.60 -4.00
N VAL A 126 10.80 -29.57 -5.10
CA VAL A 126 10.91 -28.42 -5.99
C VAL A 126 10.60 -28.87 -7.41
N ALA A 127 9.65 -28.20 -8.06
CA ALA A 127 9.21 -28.49 -9.42
C ALA A 127 9.87 -27.51 -10.38
N VAL A 128 10.69 -28.04 -11.29
CA VAL A 128 11.49 -27.25 -12.23
C VAL A 128 10.94 -27.42 -13.63
N LYS A 129 10.86 -26.30 -14.35
CA LYS A 129 10.48 -26.25 -15.77
C LYS A 129 11.58 -25.59 -16.57
N TYR A 130 11.85 -26.09 -17.76
CA TYR A 130 12.73 -25.47 -18.73
C TYR A 130 11.99 -25.29 -20.05
N ASP A 131 11.71 -24.03 -20.39
CA ASP A 131 11.02 -23.67 -21.61
C ASP A 131 11.81 -22.58 -22.34
N VAL A 132 12.46 -22.97 -23.43
CA VAL A 132 13.29 -22.08 -24.27
C VAL A 132 12.50 -20.92 -24.87
N SER A 133 11.18 -21.04 -24.98
CA SER A 133 10.33 -19.96 -25.48
C SER A 133 10.03 -18.90 -24.40
N ARG A 134 10.08 -19.28 -23.12
CA ARG A 134 9.75 -18.42 -21.97
C ARG A 134 10.99 -17.84 -21.28
N SER A 135 12.06 -18.62 -21.14
CA SER A 135 13.25 -18.18 -20.38
C SER A 135 14.55 -18.81 -20.86
N SER A 136 15.65 -18.07 -20.69
CA SER A 136 17.01 -18.53 -21.00
C SER A 136 17.51 -19.60 -20.03
N ALA A 137 16.96 -19.64 -18.81
CA ALA A 137 17.34 -20.57 -17.76
C ALA A 137 16.12 -21.38 -17.24
N PRO A 138 16.35 -22.56 -16.65
CA PRO A 138 15.31 -23.28 -15.91
C PRO A 138 14.74 -22.42 -14.79
N PHE A 139 13.45 -22.53 -14.52
CA PHE A 139 12.76 -21.77 -13.49
C PHE A 139 11.89 -22.69 -12.63
N LEU A 140 11.57 -22.19 -11.45
CA LEU A 140 10.84 -22.93 -10.44
C LEU A 140 9.33 -22.66 -10.57
N VAL A 141 8.52 -23.70 -10.78
CA VAL A 141 7.05 -23.57 -10.89
C VAL A 141 6.32 -23.85 -9.59
N ALA A 142 6.89 -24.69 -8.73
CA ALA A 142 6.35 -24.97 -7.41
C ALA A 142 7.46 -25.36 -6.43
N LYS A 143 7.31 -25.03 -5.15
CA LYS A 143 8.13 -25.60 -4.08
C LYS A 143 7.32 -25.80 -2.82
N GLY A 144 7.70 -26.81 -2.05
CA GLY A 144 7.04 -27.15 -0.79
C GLY A 144 7.98 -27.85 0.16
N VAL A 145 7.62 -27.77 1.43
CA VAL A 145 8.19 -28.60 2.51
C VAL A 145 7.10 -29.50 3.08
N ASP A 146 7.51 -30.63 3.66
CA ASP A 146 6.66 -31.57 4.41
C ASP A 146 5.33 -31.87 3.70
N ASP A 147 4.19 -31.43 4.24
CA ASP A 147 2.85 -31.67 3.66
C ASP A 147 2.70 -31.11 2.24
N VAL A 148 3.25 -29.91 2.00
CA VAL A 148 3.23 -29.29 0.67
C VAL A 148 4.10 -30.10 -0.29
N ALA A 149 5.26 -30.58 0.19
CA ALA A 149 6.12 -31.44 -0.61
C ALA A 149 5.44 -32.78 -0.93
N PHE A 150 4.72 -33.37 0.03
CA PHE A 150 3.92 -34.57 -0.17
C PHE A 150 2.86 -34.35 -1.25
N ARG A 151 2.10 -33.25 -1.17
CA ARG A 151 1.06 -32.93 -2.15
C ARG A 151 1.63 -32.68 -3.56
N ILE A 152 2.78 -32.01 -3.66
CA ILE A 152 3.48 -31.84 -4.94
C ILE A 152 3.84 -33.20 -5.54
N ARG A 153 4.40 -34.13 -4.74
CA ARG A 153 4.74 -35.48 -5.21
C ARG A 153 3.50 -36.27 -5.63
N GLU A 154 2.38 -36.10 -4.95
CA GLU A 154 1.12 -36.76 -5.29
C GLU A 154 0.60 -36.30 -6.65
N ILE A 155 0.46 -34.98 -6.86
CA ILE A 155 0.03 -34.40 -8.15
C ILE A 155 0.96 -34.82 -9.29
N ALA A 156 2.27 -34.89 -9.02
CA ALA A 156 3.26 -35.34 -9.98
C ALA A 156 3.04 -36.77 -10.44
N ARG A 157 2.72 -37.68 -9.51
CA ARG A 157 2.40 -39.08 -9.84
C ARG A 157 1.13 -39.16 -10.67
N GLU A 158 0.10 -38.39 -10.31
CA GLU A 158 -1.16 -38.33 -11.08
C GLU A 158 -0.94 -37.86 -12.53
N HIS A 159 -0.03 -36.92 -12.74
CA HIS A 159 0.22 -36.31 -14.06
C HIS A 159 1.45 -36.89 -14.78
N ASN A 160 2.04 -37.98 -14.29
CA ASN A 160 3.23 -38.62 -14.86
C ASN A 160 4.46 -37.68 -14.99
N VAL A 161 4.59 -36.72 -14.07
CA VAL A 161 5.78 -35.88 -13.97
C VAL A 161 6.89 -36.67 -13.26
N ALA A 162 8.10 -36.65 -13.82
CA ALA A 162 9.21 -37.43 -13.28
C ALA A 162 9.67 -36.88 -11.92
N ILE A 163 9.76 -37.76 -10.92
CA ILE A 163 10.28 -37.43 -9.58
C ILE A 163 11.69 -37.98 -9.47
N VAL A 164 12.65 -37.12 -9.12
CA VAL A 164 14.07 -37.44 -9.01
C VAL A 164 14.56 -37.08 -7.61
N SER A 165 15.13 -38.06 -6.90
CA SER A 165 15.77 -37.82 -5.62
C SER A 165 17.16 -37.24 -5.83
N ALA A 166 17.35 -35.98 -5.41
CA ALA A 166 18.65 -35.33 -5.32
C ALA A 166 18.67 -34.37 -4.12
N PRO A 167 18.89 -34.89 -2.90
CA PRO A 167 18.76 -34.11 -1.66
C PRO A 167 19.55 -32.81 -1.59
N PRO A 168 20.82 -32.75 -2.05
CA PRO A 168 21.59 -31.50 -2.03
C PRO A 168 21.01 -30.45 -2.97
N LEU A 169 20.63 -30.85 -4.19
CA LEU A 169 20.04 -29.94 -5.18
C LEU A 169 18.66 -29.45 -4.77
N ALA A 170 17.81 -30.33 -4.22
CA ALA A 170 16.47 -29.95 -3.76
C ALA A 170 16.54 -28.86 -2.69
N ARG A 171 17.44 -29.00 -1.71
CA ARG A 171 17.68 -27.98 -0.67
C ARG A 171 18.23 -26.68 -1.25
N ALA A 172 19.26 -26.78 -2.09
CA ALA A 172 19.86 -25.62 -2.75
C ALA A 172 18.82 -24.80 -3.54
N ILE A 173 18.01 -25.45 -4.38
CA ILE A 173 16.95 -24.78 -5.15
C ILE A 173 15.89 -24.18 -4.22
N TYR A 174 15.46 -24.92 -3.19
CA TYR A 174 14.42 -24.46 -2.27
C TYR A 174 14.80 -23.15 -1.56
N HIS A 175 16.05 -23.05 -1.10
CA HIS A 175 16.55 -21.89 -0.35
C HIS A 175 16.93 -20.71 -1.25
N THR A 176 17.44 -20.97 -2.44
CA THR A 176 17.98 -19.92 -3.33
C THR A 176 16.96 -19.37 -4.34
N THR A 177 15.91 -20.12 -4.65
CA THR A 177 14.97 -19.79 -5.76
C THR A 177 13.53 -19.67 -5.26
N LYS A 178 12.82 -18.59 -5.63
CA LYS A 178 11.36 -18.43 -5.38
C LYS A 178 10.54 -19.00 -6.53
N VAL A 179 9.24 -19.24 -6.28
CA VAL A 179 8.30 -19.65 -7.35
C VAL A 179 8.27 -18.56 -8.43
N ASP A 180 8.17 -18.98 -9.68
CA ASP A 180 8.27 -18.17 -10.91
C ASP A 180 9.62 -17.46 -11.12
N GLN A 181 10.66 -17.83 -10.37
CA GLN A 181 12.01 -17.29 -10.52
C GLN A 181 12.93 -18.29 -11.23
N GLN A 182 13.87 -17.78 -12.01
CA GLN A 182 14.95 -18.56 -12.61
C GLN A 182 15.88 -19.10 -11.51
N VAL A 183 16.35 -20.32 -11.72
CA VAL A 183 17.37 -20.95 -10.89
C VAL A 183 18.67 -20.13 -11.00
N PRO A 184 19.48 -19.98 -9.93
CA PRO A 184 20.77 -19.30 -10.02
C PRO A 184 21.77 -20.06 -10.89
N GLU A 185 22.69 -19.32 -11.53
CA GLU A 185 23.67 -19.85 -12.48
C GLU A 185 24.53 -20.99 -11.90
N GLY A 186 24.91 -20.88 -10.62
CA GLY A 186 25.69 -21.92 -9.93
C GLY A 186 25.00 -23.29 -9.85
N LEU A 187 23.69 -23.37 -10.06
CA LEU A 187 22.94 -24.64 -10.07
C LEU A 187 22.62 -25.15 -11.48
N PHE A 188 22.98 -24.41 -12.54
CA PHE A 188 22.62 -24.78 -13.92
C PHE A 188 23.15 -26.15 -14.32
N THR A 189 24.40 -26.47 -14.01
CA THR A 189 24.98 -27.76 -14.37
C THR A 189 24.26 -28.92 -13.67
N ALA A 190 23.96 -28.75 -12.38
CA ALA A 190 23.25 -29.76 -11.59
C ALA A 190 21.80 -29.97 -12.09
N VAL A 191 21.09 -28.89 -12.41
CA VAL A 191 19.74 -28.95 -12.99
C VAL A 191 19.76 -29.56 -14.39
N ALA A 192 20.72 -29.21 -15.23
CA ALA A 192 20.87 -29.77 -16.58
C ALA A 192 21.11 -31.28 -16.55
N GLN A 193 21.91 -31.78 -15.59
CA GLN A 193 22.11 -33.22 -15.38
C GLN A 193 20.79 -33.95 -15.05
N VAL A 194 19.97 -33.33 -14.19
CA VAL A 194 18.65 -33.90 -13.82
C VAL A 194 17.70 -33.89 -15.02
N LEU A 195 17.61 -32.78 -15.76
CA LEU A 195 16.76 -32.69 -16.95
C LEU A 195 17.20 -33.68 -18.03
N ALA A 196 18.51 -33.82 -18.26
CA ALA A 196 19.07 -34.80 -19.19
C ALA A 196 18.75 -36.25 -18.78
N TYR A 197 18.84 -36.55 -17.47
CA TYR A 197 18.47 -37.86 -16.93
C TYR A 197 16.98 -38.16 -17.19
N VAL A 198 16.08 -37.22 -16.89
CA VAL A 198 14.64 -37.36 -17.11
C VAL A 198 14.33 -37.53 -18.60
N PHE A 199 14.98 -36.77 -19.47
CA PHE A 199 14.83 -36.90 -20.91
C PHE A 199 15.24 -38.31 -21.39
N GLN A 200 16.41 -38.81 -20.98
CA GLN A 200 16.86 -40.16 -21.31
C GLN A 200 15.94 -41.24 -20.73
N LEU A 201 15.44 -41.06 -19.51
CA LEU A 201 14.49 -41.97 -18.88
C LEU A 201 13.19 -42.08 -19.70
N ARG A 202 12.64 -40.94 -20.14
CA ARG A 202 11.46 -40.90 -21.02
C ARG A 202 11.72 -41.58 -22.37
N GLN A 203 12.92 -41.41 -22.95
CA GLN A 203 13.29 -42.09 -24.21
C GLN A 203 13.43 -43.62 -24.02
N TYR A 204 14.02 -44.05 -22.91
CA TYR A 204 14.14 -45.47 -22.56
C TYR A 204 12.76 -46.12 -22.35
N GLN A 205 11.86 -45.45 -21.63
CA GLN A 205 10.47 -45.92 -21.43
C GLN A 205 9.69 -46.05 -22.74
N LYS A 206 10.00 -45.20 -23.74
CA LYS A 206 9.42 -45.27 -25.09
C LYS A 206 10.09 -46.31 -26.01
N GLY A 207 11.09 -47.05 -25.53
CA GLY A 207 11.85 -48.03 -26.32
C GLY A 207 12.80 -47.41 -27.35
N LYS A 208 13.04 -46.09 -27.29
CA LYS A 208 13.82 -45.33 -28.28
C LYS A 208 15.26 -45.03 -27.83
N GLY A 209 15.69 -45.52 -26.67
CA GLY A 209 16.98 -45.17 -26.09
C GLY A 209 17.56 -46.24 -25.17
N ARG A 210 18.82 -46.02 -24.76
CA ARG A 210 19.50 -46.85 -23.75
C ARG A 210 19.10 -46.43 -22.34
N ARG A 211 19.25 -47.33 -21.37
CA ARG A 211 19.00 -47.03 -19.95
C ARG A 211 19.85 -45.83 -19.49
N PRO A 212 19.27 -44.81 -18.82
CA PRO A 212 20.00 -43.63 -18.40
C PRO A 212 21.06 -43.98 -17.36
N LYS A 213 22.20 -43.26 -17.39
CA LYS A 213 23.20 -43.35 -16.33
C LYS A 213 22.63 -42.73 -15.04
N PRO A 214 22.91 -43.29 -13.86
CA PRO A 214 22.49 -42.68 -12.59
C PRO A 214 23.04 -41.26 -12.45
N ILE A 215 22.28 -40.39 -11.79
CA ILE A 215 22.74 -39.03 -11.47
C ILE A 215 23.89 -39.15 -10.46
N PRO A 216 25.01 -38.43 -10.63
CA PRO A 216 26.10 -38.44 -9.68
C PRO A 216 25.64 -38.03 -8.27
N LEU A 217 26.06 -38.79 -7.25
CA LEU A 217 25.73 -38.48 -5.86
C LEU A 217 26.29 -37.11 -5.43
N LYS A 218 27.50 -36.78 -5.94
CA LYS A 218 28.15 -35.49 -5.75
C LYS A 218 27.87 -34.61 -6.97
N GLN A 219 26.80 -33.82 -6.88
CA GLN A 219 26.44 -32.87 -7.92
C GLN A 219 27.39 -31.67 -7.90
N PRO A 220 27.68 -31.05 -9.06
CA PRO A 220 28.50 -29.85 -9.16
C PRO A 220 27.71 -28.64 -8.63
N ILE A 221 27.56 -28.57 -7.32
CA ILE A 221 26.90 -27.48 -6.59
C ILE A 221 28.02 -26.70 -5.88
N PRO A 222 28.16 -25.39 -6.14
CA PRO A 222 29.06 -24.51 -5.39
C PRO A 222 28.80 -24.57 -3.88
N ASP A 223 29.85 -24.49 -3.06
CA ASP A 223 29.72 -24.65 -1.60
C ASP A 223 28.90 -23.55 -0.93
N ASP A 224 28.89 -22.35 -1.51
CA ASP A 224 28.07 -21.19 -1.10
C ASP A 224 26.56 -21.39 -1.31
N LEU A 225 26.17 -22.30 -2.22
CA LEU A 225 24.76 -22.60 -2.52
C LEU A 225 24.27 -23.89 -1.83
N LYS A 226 25.11 -24.56 -1.03
CA LYS A 226 24.74 -25.73 -0.23
C LYS A 226 24.12 -25.27 1.08
N HIS A 227 22.80 -25.20 1.13
CA HIS A 227 22.01 -25.00 2.35
C HIS A 227 21.47 -26.33 2.91
#